data_AF-A0A2T0N7S3-F1
#
_entry.id   AF-A0A2T0N7S3-F1
#
_cell.length_a   1.000
_cell.length_b   1.000
_cell.length_c   1.000
_cell.angle_alpha   90.00
_cell.angle_beta   90.00
_cell.angle_gamma   90.00
#
_symmetry.space_group_name_H-M   'P 1'
#
loop_
_entity.id
_entity.type
_entity.pdbx_description
1 polymer ?
#
loop_
_entity_poly.entity_id
_entity_poly.type
_entity_poly.pdbx_seq_one_letter_code
_entity_poly.pdbx_strand_id
1 'polypeptide(L)' 'MRNRVRRAAALALVVASAALTVGITSAPAQAMPPEGWYRCYVPGYGTMWCLDV' A
#
# COMPACT_ATOMS: atom_id res chain seq x y z
N MET A 1 14.40 9.13 35.83
CA MET A 1 13.89 8.03 34.97
C MET A 1 12.62 8.39 34.17
N ARG A 2 11.69 9.19 34.70
CA ARG A 2 10.42 9.62 34.05
C ARG A 2 10.53 10.17 32.61
N ASN A 3 11.59 10.93 32.29
CA ASN A 3 11.80 11.48 30.94
C ASN A 3 12.21 10.42 29.90
N ARG A 4 12.91 9.35 30.30
CA ARG A 4 13.29 8.26 29.38
C ARG A 4 12.08 7.43 28.98
N VAL A 5 11.18 7.17 29.94
CA VAL A 5 9.91 6.45 29.71
C VAL A 5 9.00 7.22 28.75
N ARG A 6 8.86 8.53 28.93
CA ARG A 6 8.07 9.38 28.02
C ARG A 6 8.62 9.40 26.59
N ARG A 7 9.95 9.48 26.44
CA ARG A 7 10.60 9.42 25.13
C ARG A 7 10.42 8.06 24.45
N ALA A 8 10.53 6.96 25.20
CA ALA A 8 10.30 5.62 24.68
C ALA A 8 8.85 5.43 24.21
N ALA A 9 7.88 5.91 24.99
CA ALA A 9 6.46 5.88 24.61
C ALA A 9 6.18 6.71 23.35
N ALA A 10 6.78 7.90 23.23
CA ALA A 10 6.65 8.73 22.03
C ALA A 10 7.24 8.05 20.79
N LEU A 11 8.43 7.44 20.90
CA LEU A 11 9.04 6.68 19.82
C LEU A 11 8.19 5.49 19.38
N ALA A 12 7.62 4.73 20.33
CA ALA A 12 6.75 3.61 20.01
C ALA A 12 5.50 4.05 19.22
N LEU A 13 4.90 5.19 19.60
CA LEU A 13 3.76 5.78 18.89
C LEU A 13 4.12 6.21 17.45
N VAL A 14 5.30 6.81 17.25
CA VAL A 14 5.78 7.21 15.92
C VAL A 14 6.02 5.98 15.04
N VAL A 15 6.64 4.92 15.56
CA VAL A 15 6.87 3.68 14.80
C VAL A 15 5.57 2.99 14.44
N ALA A 16 4.61 2.91 15.38
CA ALA A 16 3.31 2.30 15.13
C ALA A 16 2.52 3.05 14.05
N SER A 17 2.50 4.38 14.12
CA SER A 17 1.83 5.21 13.10
C SER A 17 2.50 5.07 11.73
N ALA A 18 3.83 5.09 11.65
CA ALA A 18 4.55 4.89 10.40
C ALA A 18 4.28 3.51 9.78
N ALA A 19 4.27 2.44 10.59
CA ALA A 19 3.96 1.09 10.11
C ALA A 19 2.53 0.98 9.55
N LEU A 20 1.56 1.61 10.23
CA LEU A 20 0.17 1.67 9.75
C LEU A 20 0.07 2.48 8.45
N THR A 21 0.72 3.64 8.37
CA THR A 21 0.69 4.47 7.17
C THR A 21 1.32 3.76 5.99
N VAL A 22 2.52 3.18 6.15
CA VAL A 22 3.20 2.42 5.08
C VAL A 22 2.37 1.20 4.68
N GLY A 23 1.78 0.48 5.62
CA GLY A 23 0.92 -0.67 5.32
C GLY A 23 -0.31 -0.28 4.48
N ILE A 24 -0.92 0.88 4.77
CA ILE A 24 -2.10 1.36 4.05
C ILE A 24 -1.72 1.96 2.68
N THR A 25 -0.64 2.73 2.60
CA THR A 25 -0.23 3.42 1.36
C THR A 25 0.61 2.54 0.43
N SER A 26 1.10 1.39 0.89
CA SER A 26 1.77 0.40 0.03
C SER A 26 0.81 -0.48 -0.75
N ALA A 27 -0.51 -0.34 -0.52
CA ALA A 27 -1.49 -0.91 -1.43
C ALA A 27 -1.21 -0.35 -2.84
N PRO A 28 -1.05 -1.21 -3.87
CA PRO A 28 -0.87 -0.71 -5.23
C PRO A 28 -2.09 0.15 -5.53
N ALA A 29 -1.87 1.40 -5.95
CA ALA A 29 -2.91 2.22 -6.54
C ALA A 29 -3.40 1.49 -7.79
N GLN A 30 -4.39 0.62 -7.62
CA GLN A 30 -4.98 -0.12 -8.73
C GLN A 30 -5.76 0.92 -9.51
N ALA A 31 -5.15 1.42 -10.58
CA ALA A 31 -5.83 2.28 -11.53
C ALA A 31 -7.14 1.60 -11.91
N MET A 32 -8.28 2.24 -11.57
CA MET A 32 -9.58 1.85 -12.08
C MET A 32 -9.45 1.81 -13.60
N PRO A 33 -9.71 0.68 -14.25
CA PRO A 33 -9.59 0.60 -15.69
C PRO A 33 -10.67 1.48 -16.34
N PRO A 34 -10.43 2.02 -17.53
CA PRO A 34 -11.49 2.63 -18.33
C PRO A 34 -12.61 1.61 -18.64
N GLU A 35 -13.81 2.11 -18.93
CA GLU A 35 -14.93 1.27 -19.36
C GLU A 35 -14.54 0.38 -20.57
N GLY A 36 -14.99 -0.88 -20.56
CA GLY A 36 -14.72 -1.85 -21.62
C GLY A 36 -13.42 -2.67 -21.48
N TRP A 37 -12.60 -2.40 -20.47
CA TRP A 37 -11.42 -3.20 -20.16
C TRP A 37 -11.77 -4.37 -19.22
N TYR A 38 -11.07 -5.49 -19.36
CA TYR A 38 -11.25 -6.68 -18.51
C TYR A 38 -9.93 -7.17 -17.92
N ARG A 39 -10.00 -7.97 -16.85
CA ARG A 39 -8.81 -8.60 -16.25
C ARG A 39 -8.35 -9.76 -17.13
N CYS A 40 -7.11 -9.71 -17.60
CA CYS A 40 -6.48 -10.73 -18.43
C CYS A 40 -5.12 -11.14 -17.84
N TYR A 41 -4.65 -12.34 -18.17
CA TYR A 41 -3.29 -12.78 -17.83
C TYR A 41 -2.42 -12.80 -19.08
N VAL A 42 -1.33 -12.02 -19.08
CA VAL A 42 -0.36 -11.99 -20.18
C VAL A 42 0.93 -12.68 -19.72
N PRO A 43 1.36 -13.78 -20.39
CA PRO A 43 2.63 -14.43 -20.08
C PRO A 43 3.80 -13.44 -20.08
N GLY A 44 4.59 -13.44 -19.00
CA GLY A 44 5.74 -12.53 -18.82
C GLY A 44 5.40 -11.19 -18.14
N TYR A 45 4.13 -10.80 -18.03
CA TYR A 45 3.71 -9.54 -17.41
C TYR A 45 2.69 -9.71 -16.27
N GLY A 46 2.05 -10.88 -16.17
CA GLY A 46 1.10 -11.19 -15.10
C GLY A 46 -0.31 -10.68 -15.40
N THR A 47 -1.11 -10.51 -14.34
CA THR A 47 -2.51 -10.11 -14.46
C THR A 47 -2.66 -8.61 -14.61
N MET A 48 -3.10 -8.17 -15.79
CA MET A 48 -3.27 -6.77 -16.16
C MET A 48 -4.69 -6.49 -16.67
N TRP A 49 -4.93 -5.24 -17.07
CA TRP A 49 -6.14 -4.85 -17.77
C TRP A 49 -5.90 -4.97 -19.28
N CYS A 50 -6.78 -5.68 -20.00
CA CYS A 50 -6.78 -5.77 -21.46
C CYS A 50 -8.02 -5.09 -22.05
N LEU A 51 -7.87 -4.64 -23.29
CA LEU A 51 -8.95 -4.19 -24.15
C LEU A 51 -8.90 -5.04 -25.43
N ASP A 52 -10.03 -5.64 -25.80
CA ASP A 52 -10.15 -6.30 -27.11
C ASP A 52 -10.25 -5.20 -28.18
N VAL A 53 -9.15 -4.98 -28.90
CA VAL A 53 -9.05 -4.02 -30.02
C VAL A 53 -9.37 -4.66 -31.35
#